data_AF-A0AAN7HBD8-F1
#
_entry.id   AF-A0AAN7HBD8-F1
#
_cell.length_a   1.000
_cell.length_b   1.000
_cell.length_c   1.000
_cell.angle_alpha   90.00
_cell.angle_beta   90.00
_cell.angle_gamma   90.00
#
_symmetry.space_group_name_H-M   'P 1'
#
loop_
_entity.id
_entity.type
_entity.pdbx_description
1 polymer ?
#
loop_
_entity_poly.entity_id
_entity_poly.type
_entity_poly.pdbx_seq_one_letter_code
_entity_poly.pdbx_strand_id
1 'polypeptide(L)'
;MPYWLEPHCTHYTMAVIYQDTFKCRKCERQPAPGFLYRCTVDRDPLILSATAKGDRVTFDSFGDDFAEEMTLGKFGPESRRKQHSFLNEVTPEQMSSYTLQQLALILEQRENVRGPQIVIAKASILMRYPDDTMPWVRREKYECQYMICHHCYSRAKEKSWVSLNGVLNGDILPSVATGFSFSYSGSRPCADVNVVRDIGCWAVPLVRRSHRSLFLSRQC
;
A
#
# COMPACT_ATOMS: atom_id res chain seq x y z
N MET A 1 -30.26 -17.45 15.04
CA MET A 1 -29.80 -16.32 14.21
C MET A 1 -28.31 -16.50 13.96
N PRO A 2 -27.87 -17.16 12.88
CA PRO A 2 -26.45 -17.37 12.63
C PRO A 2 -25.84 -16.05 12.14
N TYR A 3 -24.92 -15.49 12.93
CA TYR A 3 -24.02 -14.42 12.50
C TYR A 3 -23.06 -15.00 11.47
N TRP A 4 -23.42 -14.90 10.19
CA TRP A 4 -22.47 -15.13 9.11
C TRP A 4 -21.35 -14.10 9.29
N LEU A 5 -20.14 -14.54 9.64
CA LEU A 5 -18.96 -13.66 9.68
C LEU A 5 -18.82 -13.04 8.29
N GLU A 6 -19.11 -11.75 8.15
CA GLU A 6 -18.81 -11.05 6.92
C GLU A 6 -17.32 -11.17 6.65
N PRO A 7 -16.89 -11.69 5.47
CA PRO A 7 -15.49 -11.74 5.15
C PRO A 7 -14.99 -10.30 5.06
N HIS A 8 -14.18 -9.89 6.04
CA HIS A 8 -13.55 -8.57 6.08
C HIS A 8 -12.06 -8.75 6.33
N CYS A 9 -11.27 -8.01 5.57
CA CYS A 9 -9.83 -7.97 5.75
C CYS A 9 -9.49 -6.89 6.78
N THR A 10 -8.82 -7.28 7.87
CA THR A 10 -8.34 -6.36 8.91
C THR A 10 -7.03 -5.68 8.55
N HIS A 11 -6.39 -6.06 7.44
CA HIS A 11 -5.15 -5.45 6.97
C HIS A 11 -5.33 -3.97 6.63
N TYR A 12 -4.23 -3.23 6.76
CA TYR A 12 -4.22 -1.77 6.67
C TYR A 12 -3.83 -1.22 5.29
N THR A 13 -3.17 -2.02 4.45
CA THR A 13 -2.75 -1.61 3.10
C THR A 13 -3.49 -2.39 2.02
N MET A 14 -3.99 -1.66 1.02
CA MET A 14 -4.66 -2.21 -0.15
C MET A 14 -4.16 -1.49 -1.41
N ALA A 15 -4.18 -2.16 -2.56
CA ALA A 15 -3.97 -1.54 -3.86
C ALA A 15 -5.31 -1.42 -4.61
N VAL A 16 -5.44 -0.36 -5.39
CA VAL A 16 -6.54 -0.22 -6.35
C VAL A 16 -6.25 -1.09 -7.56
N ILE A 17 -7.25 -1.84 -8.04
CA ILE A 17 -7.12 -2.68 -9.24
C ILE A 17 -7.81 -2.00 -10.42
N TYR A 18 -7.09 -1.86 -11.53
CA TYR A 18 -7.57 -1.21 -12.76
C TYR A 18 -8.02 -2.22 -13.84
N GLN A 19 -8.39 -3.43 -13.43
CA GLN A 19 -8.96 -4.45 -14.29
C GLN A 19 -10.47 -4.62 -14.00
N ASP A 20 -11.23 -4.99 -15.02
CA ASP A 20 -12.69 -5.17 -15.02
C ASP A 20 -13.15 -6.63 -14.84
N THR A 21 -12.24 -7.60 -14.95
CA THR A 21 -12.56 -9.03 -14.86
C THR A 21 -12.90 -9.48 -13.44
N PHE A 22 -12.31 -8.85 -12.43
CA PHE A 22 -12.44 -9.25 -11.02
C PHE A 22 -13.77 -8.83 -10.38
N LYS A 23 -14.24 -9.66 -9.46
CA LYS A 23 -15.50 -9.46 -8.73
C LYS A 23 -15.25 -9.06 -7.29
N CYS A 24 -16.17 -8.26 -6.74
CA CYS A 24 -16.20 -7.97 -5.32
C CYS A 24 -16.52 -9.23 -4.51
N ARG A 25 -15.75 -9.52 -3.46
CA ARG A 25 -16.01 -10.70 -2.60
C ARG A 25 -17.31 -10.60 -1.79
N LYS A 26 -17.83 -9.38 -1.56
CA LYS A 26 -19.06 -9.17 -0.77
C LYS A 26 -20.33 -9.17 -1.62
N CYS A 27 -20.34 -8.49 -2.76
CA CYS A 27 -21.55 -8.36 -3.61
C CYS A 27 -21.48 -9.14 -4.91
N GLU A 28 -20.34 -9.77 -5.22
CA GLU A 28 -20.09 -10.55 -6.44
C GLU A 28 -20.24 -9.78 -7.77
N ARG A 29 -20.46 -8.47 -7.70
CA ARG A 29 -20.51 -7.58 -8.87
C ARG A 29 -19.11 -7.23 -9.33
N GLN A 30 -18.97 -7.03 -10.64
CA GLN A 30 -17.78 -6.45 -11.26
C GLN A 30 -17.87 -4.93 -11.17
N PRO A 31 -17.01 -4.26 -10.37
CA PRO A 31 -16.96 -2.81 -10.34
C PRO A 31 -16.21 -2.27 -11.56
N ALA A 32 -16.40 -0.98 -11.85
CA ALA A 32 -15.58 -0.29 -12.86
C ALA A 32 -14.09 -0.28 -12.47
N PRO A 33 -13.16 -0.19 -13.45
CA PRO A 33 -11.74 -0.04 -13.19
C PRO A 33 -11.46 1.10 -12.20
N GLY A 34 -10.59 0.86 -11.22
CA GLY A 34 -10.29 1.84 -10.18
C GLY A 34 -11.24 1.82 -8.97
N PHE A 35 -12.30 1.00 -9.00
CA PHE A 35 -13.25 0.87 -7.88
C PHE A 35 -13.19 -0.48 -7.16
N LEU A 36 -12.20 -1.31 -7.47
CA LEU A 36 -11.89 -2.54 -6.76
C LEU A 36 -10.59 -2.39 -5.97
N TYR A 37 -10.58 -2.86 -4.73
CA TYR A 37 -9.43 -2.81 -3.84
C TYR A 37 -9.00 -4.21 -3.45
N ARG A 38 -7.70 -4.50 -3.54
CA ARG A 38 -7.09 -5.78 -3.16
C ARG A 38 -6.11 -5.58 -2.01
N CYS A 39 -6.13 -6.47 -1.02
CA CYS A 39 -5.14 -6.47 0.06
C CYS A 39 -3.72 -6.72 -0.48
N THR A 40 -2.74 -5.91 -0.08
CA THR A 40 -1.33 -6.07 -0.49
C THR A 40 -0.37 -6.39 0.65
N VAL A 41 -0.85 -6.47 1.89
CA VAL A 41 0.02 -6.69 3.07
C VAL A 41 0.90 -7.94 2.97
N ASP A 42 0.36 -9.06 2.46
CA ASP A 42 1.16 -10.26 2.21
C ASP A 42 1.90 -10.21 0.86
N ARG A 43 1.40 -9.41 -0.10
CA ARG A 43 1.94 -9.32 -1.46
C ARG A 43 3.24 -8.52 -1.50
N ASP A 44 3.34 -7.44 -0.73
CA ASP A 44 4.52 -6.59 -0.68
C ASP A 44 5.78 -7.37 -0.23
N PRO A 45 5.76 -8.15 0.87
CA PRO A 45 6.87 -9.03 1.24
C PRO A 45 7.17 -10.12 0.21
N LEU A 46 6.14 -10.66 -0.46
CA LEU A 46 6.32 -11.65 -1.53
C LEU A 46 7.10 -11.08 -2.71
N ILE A 47 6.74 -9.88 -3.16
CA ILE A 47 7.43 -9.17 -4.25
C ILE A 47 8.91 -8.94 -3.91
N LEU A 48 9.20 -8.49 -2.70
CA LEU A 48 10.59 -8.32 -2.24
C LEU A 48 11.34 -9.64 -2.18
N SER A 49 10.70 -10.70 -1.67
CA SER A 49 11.30 -12.02 -1.58
C SER A 49 11.63 -12.62 -2.94
N ALA A 50 10.78 -12.38 -3.94
CA ALA A 50 10.99 -12.81 -5.31
C ALA A 50 12.14 -12.02 -5.96
N THR A 51 12.16 -10.70 -5.76
CA THR A 51 13.22 -9.84 -6.31
C THR A 51 14.60 -10.20 -5.73
N ALA A 52 14.68 -10.49 -4.43
CA ALA A 52 15.94 -10.91 -3.81
C ALA A 52 16.46 -12.26 -4.33
N LYS A 53 15.57 -13.13 -4.84
CA LYS A 53 15.94 -14.38 -5.50
C LYS A 53 16.34 -14.20 -6.97
N GLY A 54 16.17 -12.99 -7.52
CA GLY A 54 16.37 -12.70 -8.94
C GLY A 54 15.17 -13.04 -9.82
N ASP A 55 13.99 -13.29 -9.25
CA ASP A 55 12.77 -13.49 -10.03
C ASP A 55 12.28 -12.16 -10.60
N ARG A 56 11.80 -12.17 -11.85
CA ARG A 56 11.22 -10.97 -12.47
C ARG A 56 9.82 -10.71 -11.91
N VAL A 57 9.64 -9.60 -11.19
CA VAL A 57 8.36 -9.22 -10.55
C VAL A 57 7.65 -8.06 -11.27
N THR A 58 8.37 -7.36 -12.14
CA THR A 58 7.92 -6.21 -12.91
C THR A 58 7.31 -6.66 -14.24
N PHE A 59 6.34 -5.90 -14.75
CA PHE A 59 5.74 -6.15 -16.07
C PHE A 59 6.13 -5.09 -17.12
N ASP A 60 6.78 -3.99 -16.70
CA ASP A 60 7.16 -2.87 -17.55
C ASP A 60 8.48 -2.20 -17.12
N SER A 61 9.04 -1.36 -17.99
CA SER A 61 10.33 -0.69 -17.77
C SER A 61 10.31 0.28 -16.59
N PHE A 62 9.18 0.99 -16.38
CA PHE A 62 9.02 1.83 -15.18
C PHE A 62 9.09 1.00 -13.91
N GLY A 63 8.52 -0.20 -13.93
CA GLY A 63 8.62 -1.14 -12.82
C GLY A 63 10.07 -1.53 -12.55
N ASP A 64 10.86 -1.77 -13.61
CA ASP A 64 12.28 -2.09 -13.48
C ASP A 64 13.06 -0.94 -12.81
N ASP A 65 12.82 0.31 -13.23
CA ASP A 65 13.47 1.49 -12.64
C ASP A 65 13.17 1.62 -11.14
N PHE A 66 11.90 1.45 -10.74
CA PHE A 66 11.51 1.57 -9.33
C PHE A 66 11.75 0.31 -8.49
N ALA A 67 12.03 -0.84 -9.11
CA ALA A 67 12.25 -2.09 -8.38
C ALA A 67 13.56 -2.07 -7.58
N GLU A 68 14.56 -1.28 -7.99
CA GLU A 68 15.79 -1.11 -7.22
C GLU A 68 15.59 -0.28 -5.95
N GLU A 69 14.63 0.65 -5.98
CA GLU A 69 14.35 1.59 -4.88
C GLU A 69 13.26 1.10 -3.92
N MET A 70 12.63 -0.04 -4.20
CA MET A 70 11.50 -0.50 -3.40
C MET A 70 11.91 -0.97 -2.01
N THR A 71 11.13 -0.55 -1.01
CA THR A 71 11.34 -0.93 0.38
C THR A 71 9.99 -1.19 1.07
N LEU A 72 9.98 -1.95 2.16
CA LEU A 72 8.81 -1.95 3.08
C LEU A 72 8.75 -0.67 3.93
N GLY A 73 9.61 0.31 3.62
CA GLY A 73 9.83 1.54 4.34
C GLY A 73 10.16 1.36 5.81
N LYS A 74 10.05 2.47 6.55
CA LYS A 74 10.22 2.54 8.02
C LYS A 74 9.24 1.69 8.85
N PHE A 75 8.12 1.24 8.28
CA PHE A 75 7.10 0.46 9.01
C PHE A 75 7.16 -1.05 8.77
N GLY A 76 8.01 -1.48 7.84
CA GLY A 76 8.22 -2.88 7.49
C GLY A 76 8.78 -3.71 8.65
N PRO A 77 8.57 -5.04 8.62
CA PRO A 77 9.14 -5.97 9.60
C PRO A 77 10.67 -5.87 9.71
N GLU A 78 11.38 -5.58 8.60
CA GLU A 78 12.83 -5.37 8.60
C GLU A 78 13.27 -4.12 9.36
N SER A 79 12.49 -3.03 9.29
CA SER A 79 12.76 -1.82 10.07
C SER A 79 12.63 -2.06 11.57
N ARG A 80 11.72 -2.97 11.99
CA ARG A 80 11.53 -3.37 13.39
C ARG A 80 12.60 -4.33 13.92
N ARG A 81 13.41 -4.95 13.05
CA ARG A 81 14.57 -5.75 13.47
C ARG A 81 15.68 -4.89 14.06
N LYS A 82 15.78 -3.59 13.72
CA LYS A 82 16.84 -2.70 14.20
C LYS A 82 16.51 -2.20 15.62
N GLN A 83 17.39 -2.47 16.60
CA GLN A 83 17.16 -2.27 18.04
C GLN A 83 16.77 -0.83 18.44
N HIS A 84 17.23 0.18 17.70
CA HIS A 84 16.98 1.60 17.95
C HIS A 84 16.27 2.28 16.76
N SER A 85 15.54 1.53 15.93
CA SER A 85 14.83 2.08 14.76
C SER A 85 13.86 3.21 15.15
N PHE A 86 13.30 3.15 16.35
CA PHE A 86 12.41 4.15 16.91
C PHE A 86 13.00 5.56 16.86
N LEU A 87 14.28 5.72 17.19
CA LEU A 87 14.93 7.04 17.23
C LEU A 87 15.05 7.66 15.83
N ASN A 88 15.06 6.82 14.78
CA ASN A 88 15.09 7.26 13.39
C ASN A 88 13.66 7.44 12.82
N GLU A 89 12.65 6.86 13.45
CA GLU A 89 11.24 6.94 13.02
C GLU A 89 10.54 8.21 13.53
N VAL A 90 10.99 8.74 14.67
CA VAL A 90 10.33 9.82 15.41
C VAL A 90 10.91 11.18 15.02
N THR A 91 10.06 12.15 14.70
CA THR A 91 10.54 13.52 14.43
C THR A 91 11.05 14.18 15.71
N PRO A 92 11.95 15.17 15.64
CA PRO A 92 12.41 15.88 16.82
C PRO A 92 11.27 16.51 17.64
N GLU A 93 10.19 16.96 16.98
CA GLU A 93 9.02 17.50 17.69
C GLU A 93 8.28 16.39 18.44
N GLN A 94 8.10 15.24 17.83
CA GLN A 94 7.48 14.08 18.48
C GLN A 94 8.35 13.56 19.64
N MET A 95 9.68 13.59 19.50
CA MET A 95 10.62 13.19 20.55
C MET A 95 10.45 14.02 21.82
N SER A 96 10.16 15.32 21.67
CA SER A 96 9.95 16.25 22.79
C SER A 96 8.66 16.00 23.57
N SER A 97 7.69 15.29 22.98
CA SER A 97 6.41 14.97 23.61
C SER A 97 6.48 13.77 24.57
N TYR A 98 7.53 12.95 24.46
CA TYR A 98 7.69 11.75 25.28
C TYR A 98 8.48 12.05 26.56
N THR A 99 8.04 11.44 27.67
CA THR A 99 8.84 11.43 28.90
C THR A 99 9.95 10.36 28.81
N LEU A 100 11.03 10.54 29.59
CA LEU A 100 12.14 9.58 29.63
C LEU A 100 11.68 8.16 30.00
N GLN A 101 10.68 8.03 30.88
CA GLN A 101 10.11 6.74 31.25
C GLN A 101 9.35 6.08 30.09
N GLN A 102 8.61 6.87 29.30
CA GLN A 102 7.91 6.37 28.12
C GLN A 102 8.90 5.92 27.04
N LEU A 103 9.98 6.67 26.82
CA LEU A 103 11.05 6.29 25.89
C LEU A 103 11.72 4.98 26.31
N ALA A 104 12.07 4.85 27.59
CA ALA A 104 12.66 3.62 28.13
C ALA A 104 11.73 2.41 27.95
N LEU A 105 10.44 2.58 28.24
CA LEU A 105 9.44 1.53 28.09
C LEU A 105 9.24 1.13 26.62
N ILE A 106 9.22 2.09 25.68
CA ILE A 106 9.12 1.80 24.24
C ILE A 106 10.35 1.02 23.75
N LEU A 107 11.56 1.42 24.19
CA LEU A 107 12.79 0.73 23.82
C LEU A 107 12.84 -0.68 24.40
N GLU A 108 12.47 -0.85 25.68
CA GLU A 108 12.39 -2.15 26.35
C GLU A 108 11.36 -3.06 25.69
N GLN A 109 10.18 -2.54 25.32
CA GLN A 109 9.17 -3.30 24.57
C GLN A 109 9.70 -3.76 23.21
N ARG A 110 10.41 -2.89 22.47
CA ARG A 110 10.99 -3.24 21.18
C ARG A 110 12.12 -4.27 21.30
N GLU A 111 12.90 -4.21 22.37
CA GLU A 111 13.89 -5.23 22.70
C GLU A 111 13.22 -6.58 23.03
N ASN A 112 12.16 -6.56 23.84
CA ASN A 112 11.41 -7.76 24.24
C ASN A 112 10.54 -8.37 23.13
N VAL A 113 10.21 -7.62 22.06
CA VAL A 113 9.58 -8.18 20.83
C VAL A 113 10.54 -9.11 20.09
N ARG A 114 11.86 -9.00 20.31
CA ARG A 114 12.82 -10.07 19.96
C ARG A 114 12.76 -11.25 20.95
N GLY A 115 11.62 -11.45 21.61
CA GLY A 115 11.39 -12.44 22.67
C GLY A 115 12.15 -13.72 22.38
N PRO A 116 12.72 -14.32 23.45
CA PRO A 116 13.99 -15.05 23.43
C PRO A 116 14.19 -15.69 22.07
N GLN A 117 15.28 -15.35 21.36
CA GLN A 117 15.82 -16.25 20.34
C GLN A 117 15.57 -17.63 20.87
N ILE A 118 14.63 -18.37 20.27
CA ILE A 118 14.16 -19.59 20.88
C ILE A 118 15.45 -20.38 20.99
N VAL A 119 15.92 -20.56 22.23
CA VAL A 119 17.06 -21.42 22.51
C VAL A 119 16.45 -22.78 22.32
N ILE A 120 16.21 -23.12 21.05
CA ILE A 120 15.76 -24.42 20.65
C ILE A 120 16.96 -25.26 21.05
N ALA A 121 16.77 -26.01 22.13
CA ALA A 121 17.70 -27.00 22.60
C ALA A 121 18.29 -27.71 21.39
N LYS A 122 19.61 -27.93 21.42
CA LYS A 122 20.50 -28.41 20.35
C LYS A 122 20.04 -29.68 19.58
N ALA A 123 18.85 -30.21 19.83
CA ALA A 123 18.22 -31.31 19.13
C ALA A 123 17.48 -30.92 17.82
N SER A 124 17.19 -29.64 17.56
CA SER A 124 16.45 -29.23 16.34
C SER A 124 17.35 -28.69 15.20
N ILE A 125 18.64 -29.02 15.22
CA ILE A 125 19.62 -28.64 14.19
C ILE A 125 19.23 -29.11 12.77
N LEU A 126 18.22 -29.97 12.63
CA LEU A 126 17.68 -30.44 11.34
C LEU A 126 16.59 -29.55 10.71
N MET A 127 16.15 -28.46 11.35
CA MET A 127 15.18 -27.53 10.76
C MET A 127 15.69 -26.08 10.81
N ARG A 128 16.92 -25.85 10.32
CA ARG A 128 17.28 -24.50 9.85
C ARG A 128 16.32 -24.16 8.71
N TYR A 129 15.51 -23.12 8.86
CA TYR A 129 14.90 -22.50 7.69
C TYR A 129 16.05 -22.05 6.76
N PRO A 130 15.95 -22.21 5.44
CA PRO A 130 17.11 -22.06 4.55
C PRO A 130 17.75 -20.67 4.51
N ASP A 131 17.21 -19.70 5.22
CA ASP A 131 17.61 -18.30 5.11
C ASP A 131 17.24 -17.53 6.40
N ASP A 132 18.13 -17.56 7.39
CA ASP A 132 18.00 -16.77 8.63
C ASP A 132 18.20 -15.25 8.36
N THR A 133 18.67 -14.87 7.17
CA THR A 133 18.84 -13.47 6.77
C THR A 133 17.53 -12.82 6.29
N MET A 134 16.63 -13.58 5.66
CA MET A 134 15.34 -13.04 5.22
C MET A 134 14.25 -13.05 6.32
N PRO A 135 13.34 -12.06 6.34
CA PRO A 135 12.12 -12.15 7.14
C PRO A 135 11.32 -13.38 6.74
N TRP A 136 10.60 -13.97 7.70
CA TRP A 136 9.63 -15.00 7.38
C TRP A 136 8.55 -14.43 6.46
N VAL A 137 8.51 -14.88 5.20
CA VAL A 137 7.52 -14.48 4.21
C VAL A 137 6.51 -15.61 4.02
N ARG A 138 5.22 -15.25 4.03
CA ARG A 138 4.12 -16.17 3.77
C ARG A 138 4.22 -16.72 2.34
N ARG A 139 3.92 -18.00 2.12
CA ARG A 139 3.88 -18.58 0.77
C ARG A 139 2.74 -17.96 -0.06
N GLU A 140 2.94 -17.81 -1.36
CA GLU A 140 1.97 -17.21 -2.29
C GLU A 140 0.58 -17.86 -2.20
N LYS A 141 0.50 -19.19 -2.07
CA LYS A 141 -0.76 -19.92 -1.89
C LYS A 141 -1.59 -19.53 -0.66
N TYR A 142 -0.98 -18.86 0.31
CA TYR A 142 -1.64 -18.45 1.54
C TYR A 142 -1.88 -16.94 1.62
N GLU A 143 -1.47 -16.16 0.61
CA GLU A 143 -1.60 -14.70 0.61
C GLU A 143 -3.06 -14.26 0.80
N CYS A 144 -3.27 -13.10 1.43
CA CYS A 144 -4.59 -12.51 1.51
C CYS A 144 -5.08 -12.01 0.14
N GLN A 145 -5.87 -12.84 -0.55
CA GLN A 145 -6.52 -12.49 -1.82
C GLN A 145 -7.84 -11.73 -1.66
N TYR A 146 -8.01 -11.01 -0.55
CA TYR A 146 -9.25 -10.30 -0.27
C TYR A 146 -9.44 -9.13 -1.25
N MET A 147 -10.57 -9.12 -1.94
CA MET A 147 -10.96 -8.06 -2.88
C MET A 147 -12.35 -7.51 -2.55
N ILE A 148 -12.49 -6.18 -2.51
CA ILE A 148 -13.77 -5.52 -2.20
C ILE A 148 -13.96 -4.28 -3.08
N CYS A 149 -15.19 -4.02 -3.50
CA CYS A 149 -15.51 -2.81 -4.26
C CYS A 149 -15.75 -1.60 -3.35
N HIS A 150 -15.60 -0.41 -3.92
CA HIS A 150 -15.82 0.85 -3.22
C HIS A 150 -17.21 0.96 -2.57
N HIS A 151 -18.24 0.44 -3.24
CA HIS A 151 -19.61 0.48 -2.71
C HIS A 151 -19.78 -0.38 -1.44
N CYS A 152 -19.15 -1.56 -1.41
CA CYS A 152 -19.22 -2.45 -0.26
C CYS A 152 -18.33 -2.02 0.90
N TYR A 153 -17.22 -1.32 0.62
CA TYR A 153 -16.32 -0.78 1.62
C TYR A 153 -15.63 0.49 1.12
N SER A 154 -16.26 1.64 1.35
CA SER A 154 -15.75 2.93 0.90
C SER A 154 -14.41 3.31 1.55
N ARG A 155 -14.21 2.90 2.81
CA ARG A 155 -12.96 3.10 3.57
C ARG A 155 -11.77 2.31 3.02
N ALA A 156 -11.98 1.39 2.07
CA ALA A 156 -10.87 0.79 1.33
C ALA A 156 -10.01 1.85 0.63
N LYS A 157 -10.62 2.98 0.23
CA LYS A 157 -9.92 4.12 -0.36
C LYS A 157 -8.84 4.68 0.58
N GLU A 158 -9.15 4.79 1.87
CA GLU A 158 -8.23 5.24 2.93
C GLU A 158 -7.08 4.25 3.18
N LYS A 159 -7.15 3.04 2.62
CA LYS A 159 -6.09 2.02 2.72
C LYS A 159 -5.25 1.92 1.44
N SER A 160 -5.61 2.68 0.41
CA SER A 160 -5.03 2.58 -0.94
C SER A 160 -4.24 3.81 -1.39
N TRP A 161 -4.09 4.78 -0.49
CA TRP A 161 -3.28 5.95 -0.75
C TRP A 161 -1.80 5.66 -0.48
N VAL A 162 -0.94 6.37 -1.19
CA VAL A 162 0.52 6.33 -1.01
C VAL A 162 0.97 7.76 -0.75
N SER A 163 1.90 7.94 0.19
CA SER A 163 2.45 9.26 0.51
C SER A 163 3.46 9.70 -0.56
N LEU A 164 3.23 10.84 -1.20
CA LEU A 164 4.20 11.43 -2.13
C LEU A 164 5.52 11.76 -1.43
N ASN A 165 5.46 12.30 -0.21
CA ASN A 165 6.67 12.53 0.59
C ASN A 165 7.37 11.21 0.95
N GLY A 166 6.62 10.11 1.15
CA GLY A 166 7.22 8.80 1.36
C GLY A 166 8.01 8.34 0.13
N VAL A 167 7.38 8.42 -1.04
CA VAL A 167 8.01 8.07 -2.32
C VAL A 167 9.27 8.90 -2.58
N LEU A 168 9.21 10.22 -2.37
CA LEU A 168 10.36 11.11 -2.55
C LEU A 168 11.53 10.82 -1.58
N ASN A 169 11.26 10.21 -0.43
CA ASN A 169 12.27 9.81 0.55
C ASN A 169 12.75 8.35 0.37
N GLY A 170 12.34 7.66 -0.71
CA GLY A 170 12.70 6.26 -0.98
C GLY A 170 11.86 5.22 -0.21
N ASP A 171 10.76 5.63 0.44
CA ASP A 171 9.79 4.71 1.04
C ASP A 171 8.76 4.25 -0.02
N ILE A 172 9.22 3.55 -1.07
CA ILE A 172 8.37 3.06 -2.16
C ILE A 172 7.93 1.63 -1.89
N LEU A 173 6.63 1.41 -1.66
CA LEU A 173 6.08 0.07 -1.44
C LEU A 173 6.30 -0.84 -2.65
N PRO A 174 6.58 -2.15 -2.47
CA PRO A 174 6.86 -3.08 -3.57
C PRO A 174 5.73 -3.19 -4.59
N SER A 175 4.47 -3.26 -4.15
CA SER A 175 3.29 -3.26 -5.04
C SER A 175 3.14 -1.95 -5.82
N VAL A 176 3.64 -0.83 -5.30
CA VAL A 176 3.61 0.47 -5.97
C VAL A 176 4.73 0.57 -7.00
N ALA A 177 5.96 0.23 -6.61
CA ALA A 177 7.13 0.20 -7.50
C ALA A 177 6.89 -0.69 -8.72
N THR A 178 6.52 -1.95 -8.49
CA THR A 178 6.23 -2.93 -9.54
C THR A 178 4.97 -2.63 -10.35
N GLY A 179 4.16 -1.65 -9.93
CA GLY A 179 2.91 -1.30 -10.60
C GLY A 179 1.84 -2.39 -10.50
N PHE A 180 1.81 -3.15 -9.41
CA PHE A 180 0.92 -4.29 -9.19
C PHE A 180 -0.55 -4.02 -9.56
N SER A 181 -1.04 -2.81 -9.27
CA SER A 181 -2.38 -2.30 -9.63
C SER A 181 -2.73 -2.41 -11.13
N PHE A 182 -1.70 -2.32 -11.98
CA PHE A 182 -1.80 -2.33 -13.44
C PHE A 182 -1.27 -3.63 -14.07
N SER A 183 -0.58 -4.48 -13.29
CA SER A 183 -0.01 -5.75 -13.76
C SER A 183 -1.05 -6.63 -14.46
N TYR A 184 -2.30 -6.57 -14.02
CA TYR A 184 -3.43 -7.28 -14.59
C TYR A 184 -3.89 -6.78 -15.96
N SER A 185 -3.73 -5.48 -16.21
CA SER A 185 -4.10 -4.85 -17.48
C SER A 185 -2.95 -4.87 -18.48
N GLY A 186 -1.72 -5.15 -18.03
CA GLY A 186 -0.52 -5.24 -18.86
C GLY A 186 0.04 -3.90 -19.34
N SER A 187 -0.60 -2.78 -18.99
CA SER A 187 -0.17 -1.43 -19.35
C SER A 187 -0.48 -0.44 -18.24
N ARG A 188 0.43 0.50 -17.99
CA ARG A 188 0.16 1.66 -17.12
C ARG A 188 -0.58 2.75 -17.92
N PRO A 189 -1.67 3.33 -17.39
CA PRO A 189 -2.27 4.52 -17.98
C PRO A 189 -1.34 5.72 -17.73
N CYS A 190 -0.36 5.92 -18.61
CA CYS A 190 0.52 7.08 -18.56
C CYS A 190 -0.21 8.29 -19.16
N ALA A 191 -0.39 9.34 -18.37
CA ALA A 191 -0.84 10.62 -18.88
C ALA A 191 0.33 11.34 -19.57
N ASP A 192 0.06 12.05 -20.66
CA ASP A 192 1.07 12.86 -21.37
C ASP A 192 1.69 13.86 -20.40
N VAL A 193 3.03 13.84 -20.28
CA VAL A 193 3.80 14.71 -19.39
C VAL A 193 3.50 16.18 -19.65
N ASN A 194 3.30 16.56 -20.92
CA ASN A 194 2.96 17.93 -21.27
C ASN A 194 1.58 18.33 -20.74
N VAL A 195 0.63 17.39 -20.71
CA VAL A 195 -0.70 17.61 -20.15
C VAL A 195 -0.62 17.69 -18.63
N VAL A 196 0.11 16.77 -17.99
CA VAL A 196 0.23 16.71 -16.51
C VAL A 196 0.94 17.93 -15.95
N ARG A 197 2.00 18.42 -16.62
CA ARG A 197 2.77 19.60 -16.18
C ARG A 197 1.89 20.82 -16.01
N ASP A 198 0.88 20.97 -16.85
CA ASP A 198 0.06 22.17 -16.88
C ASP A 198 -1.24 22.01 -16.04
N ILE A 199 -1.46 20.86 -15.40
CA ILE A 199 -2.62 20.64 -14.50
C ILE A 199 -2.57 21.64 -13.35
N GLY A 200 -3.64 22.42 -13.19
CA GLY A 200 -3.76 23.46 -12.16
C GLY A 200 -3.16 24.82 -12.56
N CYS A 201 -2.43 24.90 -13.66
CA CYS A 201 -1.95 26.16 -14.25
C CYS A 201 -2.96 26.79 -15.23
N TRP A 202 -4.01 26.04 -15.58
CA TRP A 202 -5.03 26.51 -16.51
C TRP A 202 -6.01 27.41 -15.76
N ALA A 203 -6.31 28.57 -16.34
CA ALA A 203 -7.37 29.42 -15.81
C ALA A 203 -8.67 28.61 -15.75
N VAL A 204 -9.23 28.44 -14.54
CA VAL A 204 -10.55 27.83 -14.38
C VAL A 204 -11.52 28.62 -15.26
N PRO A 205 -12.20 27.99 -16.23
CA PRO A 205 -13.18 28.71 -17.04
C PRO A 205 -14.22 29.28 -16.09
N LEU A 206 -14.21 30.61 -15.93
CA LEU A 206 -15.25 31.28 -15.17
C LEU A 206 -16.57 30.88 -15.84
N VAL A 207 -17.45 30.23 -15.09
CA VAL A 207 -18.80 29.91 -15.53
C VAL A 207 -19.39 31.23 -16.01
N ARG A 208 -19.59 31.40 -17.32
CA ARG A 208 -20.34 32.53 -17.84
C ARG A 208 -21.75 32.37 -17.28
N ARG A 209 -22.09 33.13 -16.24
CA ARG A 209 -23.48 33.30 -15.81
C ARG A 209 -24.25 33.73 -17.05
N SER A 210 -25.07 32.85 -17.59
CA SER A 210 -26.04 33.24 -18.60
C SER A 210 -26.98 34.21 -17.92
N HIS A 211 -26.84 35.49 -18.22
CA HIS A 211 -27.91 36.44 -17.95
C HIS A 211 -29.09 35.99 -18.82
N ARG A 212 -30.04 35.26 -18.22
CA ARG A 212 -31.39 35.14 -18.78
C ARG A 212 -31.99 36.54 -18.75
N SER A 213 -31.84 37.28 -19.84
CA SER A 213 -32.66 38.46 -20.10
C SER A 213 -34.10 37.98 -20.26
N LEU A 214 -34.91 38.20 -19.22
CA LEU A 214 -36.37 38.17 -19.31
C LEU A 214 -36.79 39.25 -20.32
N PHE A 215 -37.02 38.85 -21.58
CA PHE A 215 -37.77 39.69 -22.51
C PHE A 215 -39.25 39.48 -22.26
N LEU A 216 -39.85 40.46 -21.58
CA LEU A 216 -41.28 40.61 -21.35
C LEU A 216 -41.70 41.92 -22.02
N SER A 217 -42.35 41.84 -23.19
CA SER A 217 -43.30 42.83 -23.79
C SER A 217 -43.58 42.36 -25.23
N ARG A 218 -44.76 41.78 -25.53
CA ARG A 218 -46.06 42.41 -25.89
C ARG A 218 -46.11 43.06 -27.27
N GLN A 219 -47.20 42.73 -27.99
CA GLN A 219 -47.75 43.18 -29.28
C GLN A 219 -47.51 42.14 -30.40
N CYS A 220 -48.52 41.55 -31.05
CA CYS A 220 -49.91 41.97 -31.28
C CYS A 220 -50.97 41.09 -30.58
#